data_AF-A0A7C1DCN9-F1
#
_entry.id   AF-A0A7C1DCN9-F1
#
_cell.length_a   1.000
_cell.length_b   1.000
_cell.length_c   1.000
_cell.angle_alpha   90.00
_cell.angle_beta   90.00
_cell.angle_gamma   90.00
#
_symmetry.space_group_name_H-M   'P 1'
#
loop_
_entity.id
_entity.type
_entity.pdbx_description
1 polymer ?
#
loop_
_entity_poly.entity_id
_entity_poly.type
_entity_poly.pdbx_seq_one_letter_code
_entity_poly.pdbx_strand_id
1 'polypeptide(L)'
;MFFKFLLFLLALLVVPSTAWAWGPLTHIYVASELYGYAALIPAGIFSLMTRFRQDFLYGNLMADMILGKSHLPAEKSPHSWATGMRFLEQAHNESEQAFAYGYLCHLAADTVAHGILVEEQQDVSHAWLEMQADAMIHKIYWLQSVSFSRAVQRRNDRFLESSLDSYIFSFKTNKRIYKSLVFLSLLNFRRKKACVSPDYIHELHDQSLARMISLLREGEKSLVFQENPMAVRHS
;
A
#
# COMPACT_ATOMS: atom_id res chain seq x y z
N MET A 1 -17.97 -29.54 0.54
CA MET A 1 -17.32 -28.36 -0.09
C MET A 1 -17.87 -27.04 0.44
N PHE A 2 -19.19 -26.83 0.47
CA PHE A 2 -19.82 -25.59 0.94
C PHE A 2 -19.42 -25.17 2.36
N PHE A 3 -19.38 -26.12 3.29
CA PHE A 3 -18.98 -25.85 4.69
C PHE A 3 -17.52 -25.42 4.84
N LYS A 4 -16.60 -25.97 4.03
CA LYS A 4 -15.18 -25.56 3.99
C LYS A 4 -15.01 -24.17 3.38
N PHE A 5 -15.81 -23.84 2.36
CA PHE A 5 -15.82 -22.50 1.76
C PHE A 5 -16.42 -21.46 2.71
N LEU A 6 -17.47 -21.82 3.44
CA LEU A 6 -18.08 -20.98 4.47
C LEU A 6 -17.15 -20.77 5.66
N LEU A 7 -16.46 -21.83 6.12
CA LEU A 7 -15.41 -21.73 7.14
C LEU A 7 -14.21 -20.91 6.67
N PHE A 8 -13.83 -20.99 5.39
CA PHE A 8 -12.77 -20.14 4.82
C PHE A 8 -13.20 -18.67 4.75
N LEU A 9 -14.45 -18.37 4.39
CA LEU A 9 -15.03 -17.03 4.43
C LEU A 9 -15.16 -16.48 5.86
N LEU A 10 -15.59 -17.33 6.81
CA LEU A 10 -15.64 -17.00 8.23
C LEU A 10 -14.23 -16.80 8.81
N ALA A 11 -13.25 -17.60 8.40
CA ALA A 11 -11.87 -17.41 8.78
C ALA A 11 -11.30 -16.10 8.22
N LEU A 12 -11.64 -15.71 6.99
CA LEU A 12 -11.30 -14.39 6.43
C LEU A 12 -11.93 -13.23 7.20
N LEU A 13 -13.12 -13.43 7.78
CA LEU A 13 -13.78 -12.45 8.66
C LEU A 13 -13.16 -12.38 10.07
N VAL A 14 -12.44 -13.42 10.49
CA VAL A 14 -11.81 -13.56 11.81
C VAL A 14 -10.29 -13.38 11.74
N VAL A 15 -9.70 -13.14 10.56
CA VAL A 15 -8.28 -12.77 10.44
C VAL A 15 -8.09 -11.52 11.29
N PRO A 16 -7.31 -11.60 12.40
CA PRO A 16 -7.03 -10.45 13.20
C PRO A 16 -6.40 -9.39 12.31
N SER A 17 -6.81 -8.15 12.54
CA SER A 17 -6.32 -6.93 11.93
C SER A 17 -4.88 -6.62 12.35
N THR A 18 -3.97 -7.56 12.10
CA THR A 18 -2.52 -7.40 12.20
C THR A 18 -1.93 -7.10 10.82
N ALA A 19 -2.69 -6.43 9.96
CA ALA A 19 -2.06 -5.55 9.00
C ALA A 19 -1.73 -4.31 9.82
N TRP A 20 -0.46 -4.11 10.11
CA TRP A 20 0.00 -2.82 10.61
C TRP A 20 0.47 -2.15 9.32
N ALA A 21 -0.33 -1.27 8.72
CA ALA A 21 -0.05 -0.59 7.46
C ALA A 21 -1.25 0.30 7.12
N TRP A 22 -1.07 1.34 6.31
CA TRP A 22 -2.22 2.14 5.90
C TRP A 22 -3.28 1.30 5.19
N GLY A 23 -4.53 1.73 5.32
CA GLY A 23 -5.60 1.16 4.54
C GLY A 23 -5.44 1.48 3.04
N PRO A 24 -6.06 0.67 2.16
CA PRO A 24 -5.89 0.79 0.72
C PRO A 24 -6.47 2.08 0.13
N LEU A 25 -7.45 2.71 0.81
CA LEU A 25 -7.94 4.02 0.37
C LEU A 25 -6.94 5.11 0.72
N THR A 26 -6.34 5.03 1.90
CA THR A 26 -5.30 5.96 2.35
C THR A 26 -4.13 5.94 1.37
N HIS A 27 -3.61 4.76 0.99
CA HIS A 27 -2.54 4.65 -0.01
C HIS A 27 -2.88 5.33 -1.34
N ILE A 28 -4.06 5.06 -1.90
CA ILE A 28 -4.47 5.72 -3.15
C ILE A 28 -4.67 7.21 -2.98
N TYR A 29 -5.19 7.65 -1.83
CA TYR A 29 -5.34 9.06 -1.50
C TYR A 29 -3.97 9.75 -1.50
N VAL A 30 -3.05 9.34 -0.63
CA VAL A 30 -1.73 10.01 -0.53
C VAL A 30 -0.93 9.93 -1.84
N ALA A 31 -0.98 8.81 -2.56
CA ALA A 31 -0.33 8.70 -3.86
C ALA A 31 -0.97 9.57 -4.95
N SER A 32 -2.27 9.87 -4.84
CA SER A 32 -2.96 10.79 -5.75
C SER A 32 -2.67 12.25 -5.44
N GLU A 33 -2.46 12.59 -4.17
CA GLU A 33 -2.10 13.94 -3.74
C GLU A 33 -0.68 14.34 -4.18
N LEU A 34 0.24 13.38 -4.38
CA LEU A 34 1.59 13.66 -4.92
C LEU A 34 1.59 14.48 -6.21
N TYR A 35 0.55 14.35 -7.03
CA TYR A 35 0.43 15.09 -8.29
C TYR A 35 0.25 16.60 -8.07
N GLY A 36 -0.19 17.04 -6.89
CA GLY A 36 -0.22 18.44 -6.47
C GLY A 36 1.15 19.01 -6.10
N TYR A 37 2.16 18.16 -5.88
CA TYR A 37 3.50 18.56 -5.41
C TYR A 37 4.57 18.49 -6.50
N ALA A 38 4.17 18.76 -7.76
CA ALA A 38 5.05 18.67 -8.93
C ALA A 38 6.39 19.42 -8.77
N ALA A 39 6.36 20.59 -8.13
CA ALA A 39 7.56 21.42 -7.92
C ALA A 39 8.60 20.80 -6.99
N LEU A 40 8.23 19.79 -6.19
CA LEU A 40 9.12 19.13 -5.23
C LEU A 40 9.68 17.80 -5.75
N ILE A 41 9.20 17.32 -6.90
CA ILE A 41 9.55 16.04 -7.51
C ILE A 41 10.43 16.30 -8.73
N PRO A 42 11.53 15.54 -8.95
CA PRO A 42 12.34 15.68 -10.16
C PRO A 42 11.51 15.54 -11.43
N ALA A 43 11.67 16.48 -12.37
CA ALA A 43 10.81 16.61 -13.54
C ALA A 43 10.70 15.31 -14.38
N GLY A 44 11.79 14.55 -14.50
CA GLY A 44 11.78 13.25 -15.18
C GLY A 44 10.86 12.23 -14.52
N ILE A 45 10.94 12.11 -13.19
CA ILE A 45 10.08 11.21 -12.39
C ILE A 45 8.63 11.69 -12.42
N PHE A 46 8.40 12.99 -12.28
CA PHE A 46 7.04 13.54 -12.35
C PHE A 46 6.38 13.33 -13.71
N SER A 47 7.14 13.52 -14.81
CA SER A 47 6.69 13.24 -16.18
C SER A 47 6.33 11.76 -16.35
N LEU A 48 7.18 10.86 -15.86
CA LEU A 48 6.97 9.41 -15.87
C LEU A 48 5.68 9.04 -15.14
N MET A 49 5.52 9.50 -13.89
CA MET A 49 4.32 9.29 -13.07
C MET A 49 3.06 9.82 -13.78
N THR A 50 3.13 11.00 -14.38
CA THR A 50 1.99 11.61 -15.07
C THR A 50 1.59 10.82 -16.32
N ARG A 51 2.58 10.40 -17.12
CA ARG A 51 2.35 9.62 -18.35
C ARG A 51 1.82 8.22 -18.06
N PHE A 52 2.27 7.59 -16.98
CA PHE A 52 1.91 6.24 -16.56
C PHE A 52 1.15 6.23 -15.23
N ARG A 53 0.23 7.20 -15.06
CA ARG A 53 -0.51 7.43 -13.79
C ARG A 53 -1.19 6.18 -13.25
N GLN A 54 -1.84 5.41 -14.11
CA GLN A 54 -2.52 4.18 -13.67
C GLN A 54 -1.52 3.12 -13.20
N ASP A 55 -0.34 3.01 -13.80
CA ASP A 55 0.69 2.05 -13.39
C ASP A 55 1.30 2.43 -12.04
N PHE A 56 1.61 3.73 -11.87
CA PHE A 56 2.08 4.27 -10.60
C PHE A 56 1.11 3.99 -9.46
N LEU A 57 -0.16 4.37 -9.63
CA LEU A 57 -1.18 4.14 -8.60
C LEU A 57 -1.44 2.65 -8.37
N TYR A 58 -1.28 1.82 -9.41
CA TYR A 58 -1.45 0.38 -9.28
C TYR A 58 -0.30 -0.25 -8.49
N GLY A 59 0.94 0.16 -8.71
CA GLY A 59 2.10 -0.24 -7.92
C GLY A 59 1.96 0.16 -6.45
N ASN A 60 1.41 1.35 -6.19
CA ASN A 60 1.17 1.86 -4.84
C ASN A 60 0.13 1.06 -4.03
N LEU A 61 -0.67 0.23 -4.67
CA LEU A 61 -1.60 -0.68 -3.99
C LEU A 61 -1.09 -2.11 -3.87
N MET A 62 0.00 -2.44 -4.55
CA MET A 62 0.27 -3.83 -4.88
C MET A 62 0.85 -4.63 -3.71
N ALA A 63 1.61 -3.98 -2.84
CA ALA A 63 2.19 -4.62 -1.67
C ALA A 63 1.11 -5.28 -0.78
N ASP A 64 -0.05 -4.63 -0.59
CA ASP A 64 -1.16 -5.18 0.19
C ASP A 64 -1.92 -6.30 -0.52
N MET A 65 -1.84 -6.39 -1.84
CA MET A 65 -2.46 -7.48 -2.59
C MET A 65 -1.68 -8.80 -2.45
N ILE A 66 -0.42 -8.77 -2.00
CA ILE A 66 0.41 -9.97 -1.87
C ILE A 66 0.16 -10.62 -0.50
N LEU A 67 -0.71 -11.64 -0.47
CA LEU A 67 -1.07 -12.40 0.74
C LEU A 67 -0.12 -13.59 0.97
N GLY A 68 -0.01 -14.04 2.23
CA GLY A 68 0.77 -15.22 2.62
C GLY A 68 2.15 -14.93 3.19
N LYS A 69 2.27 -13.85 3.98
CA LYS A 69 3.54 -13.26 4.45
C LYS A 69 4.31 -14.11 5.48
N SER A 70 3.66 -15.02 6.21
CA SER A 70 4.21 -15.66 7.41
C SER A 70 5.31 -16.70 7.20
N HIS A 71 5.67 -17.02 5.94
CA HIS A 71 6.65 -18.06 5.62
C HIS A 71 7.79 -17.58 4.70
N LEU A 72 7.81 -16.30 4.34
CA LEU A 72 8.87 -15.73 3.51
C LEU A 72 9.98 -15.12 4.39
N PRO A 73 11.27 -15.21 3.98
CA PRO A 73 12.33 -14.42 4.58
C PRO A 73 12.01 -12.92 4.55
N ALA A 74 12.49 -12.15 5.53
CA ALA A 74 12.21 -10.71 5.65
C ALA A 74 12.52 -9.91 4.37
N GLU A 75 13.62 -10.24 3.69
CA GLU A 75 14.05 -9.63 2.41
C GLU A 75 13.15 -9.95 1.22
N LYS A 76 12.30 -10.97 1.34
CA LYS A 76 11.28 -11.35 0.35
C LYS A 76 9.89 -10.90 0.77
N SER A 77 9.78 -10.17 1.88
CA SER A 77 8.53 -9.55 2.29
C SER A 77 8.09 -8.54 1.22
N PRO A 78 6.80 -8.52 0.84
CA PRO A 78 6.24 -7.46 0.00
C PRO A 78 6.49 -6.07 0.58
N HIS A 79 6.48 -5.98 1.92
CA HIS A 79 6.66 -4.74 2.66
C HIS A 79 8.13 -4.43 2.95
N SER A 80 9.09 -4.94 2.17
CA SER A 80 10.52 -4.64 2.35
C SER A 80 11.08 -3.74 1.25
N TRP A 81 12.02 -2.86 1.63
CA TRP A 81 12.75 -2.02 0.67
C TRP A 81 13.43 -2.84 -0.43
N ALA A 82 14.00 -3.99 -0.08
CA ALA A 82 14.65 -4.89 -1.04
C ALA A 82 13.69 -5.36 -2.15
N THR A 83 12.43 -5.65 -1.81
CA THR A 83 11.40 -5.99 -2.80
C THR A 83 11.05 -4.79 -3.68
N GLY A 84 10.86 -3.61 -3.09
CA GLY A 84 10.60 -2.38 -3.85
C GLY A 84 11.72 -2.02 -4.84
N MET A 85 12.98 -2.08 -4.38
CA MET A 85 14.15 -1.80 -5.21
C MET A 85 14.32 -2.82 -6.33
N ARG A 86 14.03 -4.10 -6.07
CA ARG A 86 14.05 -5.14 -7.10
C ARG A 86 13.10 -4.85 -8.25
N PHE A 87 11.91 -4.32 -7.99
CA PHE A 87 11.02 -3.88 -9.08
C PHE A 87 11.65 -2.75 -9.89
N LEU A 88 12.30 -1.79 -9.24
CA LEU A 88 12.94 -0.68 -9.94
C LEU A 88 14.11 -1.15 -10.80
N GLU A 89 14.93 -2.08 -10.29
CA GLU A 89 16.07 -2.69 -11.01
C GLU A 89 15.65 -3.55 -12.20
N GLN A 90 14.54 -4.27 -12.09
CA GLN A 90 14.03 -5.17 -13.14
C GLN A 90 13.13 -4.46 -14.15
N ALA A 91 12.75 -3.21 -13.93
CA ALA A 91 11.91 -2.46 -14.86
C ALA A 91 12.64 -2.21 -16.18
N HIS A 92 12.05 -2.70 -17.28
CA HIS A 92 12.61 -2.60 -18.63
C HIS A 92 11.99 -1.47 -19.45
N ASN A 93 10.88 -0.90 -19.00
CA ASN A 93 10.19 0.19 -19.68
C ASN A 93 9.62 1.21 -18.69
N GLU A 94 9.24 2.37 -19.21
CA GLU A 94 8.71 3.48 -18.43
C GLU A 94 7.45 3.13 -17.62
N SER A 95 6.58 2.23 -18.11
CA SER A 95 5.39 1.82 -17.36
C SER A 95 5.72 0.98 -16.13
N GLU A 96 6.72 0.11 -16.24
CA GLU A 96 7.24 -0.70 -15.12
C GLU A 96 8.00 0.16 -14.12
N GLN A 97 8.76 1.15 -14.59
CA GLN A 97 9.41 2.13 -13.70
C GLN A 97 8.38 2.93 -12.91
N ALA A 98 7.30 3.39 -13.56
CA ALA A 98 6.22 4.08 -12.88
C ALA A 98 5.56 3.19 -11.81
N PHE A 99 5.30 1.92 -12.14
CA PHE A 99 4.81 0.92 -11.18
C PHE A 99 5.77 0.77 -9.99
N ALA A 100 7.07 0.62 -10.24
CA ALA A 100 8.09 0.46 -9.20
C ALA A 100 8.17 1.68 -8.26
N TYR A 101 8.13 2.90 -8.80
CA TYR A 101 8.04 4.12 -7.98
C TYR A 101 6.76 4.16 -7.15
N GLY A 102 5.63 3.72 -7.71
CA GLY A 102 4.38 3.57 -6.97
C GLY A 102 4.53 2.64 -5.78
N TYR A 103 5.16 1.49 -5.99
CA TYR A 103 5.44 0.49 -4.96
C TYR A 103 6.37 1.04 -3.87
N LEU A 104 7.44 1.74 -4.24
CA LEU A 104 8.33 2.38 -3.26
C LEU A 104 7.62 3.47 -2.45
N CYS A 105 6.73 4.24 -3.09
CA CYS A 105 5.91 5.22 -2.37
C CYS A 105 4.98 4.55 -1.35
N HIS A 106 4.45 3.36 -1.65
CA HIS A 106 3.65 2.61 -0.68
C HIS A 106 4.46 2.31 0.58
N LEU A 107 5.66 1.76 0.40
CA LEU A 107 6.57 1.47 1.51
C LEU A 107 6.92 2.74 2.31
N ALA A 108 7.19 3.85 1.64
CA ALA A 108 7.46 5.14 2.29
C ALA A 108 6.27 5.68 3.09
N ALA A 109 5.04 5.39 2.66
CA ALA A 109 3.84 5.76 3.42
C ALA A 109 3.73 4.92 4.69
N ASP A 110 4.00 3.62 4.57
CA ASP A 110 3.90 2.66 5.67
C ASP A 110 4.90 2.93 6.78
N THR A 111 6.05 3.54 6.50
CA THR A 111 6.96 3.94 7.59
C THR A 111 6.34 4.94 8.56
N VAL A 112 5.32 5.71 8.15
CA VAL A 112 4.54 6.58 9.06
C VAL A 112 3.57 5.76 9.90
N ALA A 113 2.76 4.92 9.26
CA ALA A 113 1.83 4.03 9.96
C ALA A 113 2.57 3.18 11.01
N HIS A 114 3.83 2.83 10.71
CA HIS A 114 4.73 2.08 11.58
C HIS A 114 5.50 2.90 12.60
N GLY A 115 5.94 4.12 12.28
CA GLY A 115 6.61 4.99 13.24
C GLY A 115 5.74 5.22 14.48
N ILE A 116 4.43 5.35 14.28
CA ILE A 116 3.42 5.45 15.36
C ILE A 116 3.44 4.20 16.27
N LEU A 117 3.64 2.99 15.72
CA LEU A 117 3.71 1.74 16.53
C LEU A 117 4.90 1.71 17.48
N VAL A 118 6.03 2.27 17.03
CA VAL A 118 7.29 2.24 17.78
C VAL A 118 7.28 3.33 18.84
N GLU A 119 6.76 4.52 18.51
CA GLU A 119 6.81 5.68 19.40
C GLU A 119 5.63 5.77 20.36
N GLU A 120 4.41 5.38 19.97
CA GLU A 120 3.23 5.81 20.74
C GLU A 120 2.75 4.86 21.84
N GLN A 121 3.10 3.56 21.88
CA GLN A 121 2.62 2.63 22.93
C GLN A 121 1.11 2.79 23.28
N GLN A 122 0.24 3.14 22.33
CA GLN A 122 -1.13 3.54 22.67
C GLN A 122 -2.12 2.37 22.75
N ASP A 123 -3.09 2.50 23.68
CA ASP A 123 -4.22 1.60 23.92
C ASP A 123 -5.24 1.52 22.77
N VAL A 124 -5.07 2.33 21.71
CA VAL A 124 -5.92 2.28 20.51
C VAL A 124 -5.31 1.30 19.51
N SER A 125 -6.04 0.22 19.20
CA SER A 125 -5.62 -0.75 18.18
C SER A 125 -5.33 -0.04 16.84
N HIS A 126 -4.15 -0.23 16.25
CA HIS A 126 -3.74 0.36 14.96
C HIS A 126 -4.75 0.11 13.83
N ALA A 127 -5.34 -1.08 13.81
CA ALA A 127 -6.43 -1.40 12.91
C ALA A 127 -7.59 -0.39 12.97
N TRP A 128 -7.84 0.20 14.14
CA TRP A 128 -8.83 1.24 14.30
C TRP A 128 -8.38 2.60 13.75
N LEU A 129 -7.10 2.96 13.92
CA LEU A 129 -6.53 4.17 13.31
C LEU A 129 -6.60 4.06 11.77
N GLU A 130 -6.15 2.96 11.21
CA GLU A 130 -6.20 2.67 9.77
C GLU A 130 -7.63 2.71 9.24
N MET A 131 -8.56 2.05 9.93
CA MET A 131 -9.97 2.08 9.57
C MET A 131 -10.55 3.50 9.63
N GLN A 132 -10.14 4.33 10.58
CA GLN A 132 -10.58 5.73 10.68
C GLN A 132 -9.95 6.61 9.60
N ALA A 133 -8.68 6.40 9.27
CA ALA A 133 -8.01 7.13 8.19
C ALA A 133 -8.68 6.83 6.85
N ASP A 134 -8.88 5.55 6.52
CA ASP A 134 -9.69 5.14 5.38
C ASP A 134 -11.13 5.66 5.48
N ALA A 135 -11.67 5.79 6.70
CA ALA A 135 -12.99 6.37 6.96
C ALA A 135 -13.13 7.83 6.51
N MET A 136 -12.03 8.58 6.51
CA MET A 136 -12.02 9.98 6.15
C MET A 136 -11.84 10.21 4.65
N ILE A 137 -11.38 9.20 3.92
CA ILE A 137 -11.08 9.34 2.50
C ILE A 137 -12.36 9.35 1.65
N HIS A 138 -12.47 10.34 0.77
CA HIS A 138 -13.62 10.45 -0.13
C HIS A 138 -13.69 9.25 -1.10
N LYS A 139 -14.91 8.74 -1.35
CA LYS A 139 -15.14 7.53 -2.17
C LYS A 139 -14.65 7.65 -3.63
N ILE A 140 -14.31 8.84 -4.10
CA ILE A 140 -13.73 9.05 -5.43
C ILE A 140 -12.37 8.35 -5.58
N TYR A 141 -11.58 8.28 -4.50
CA TYR A 141 -10.31 7.55 -4.49
C TYR A 141 -10.53 6.03 -4.57
N TRP A 142 -11.63 5.53 -4.03
CA TRP A 142 -12.04 4.14 -4.28
C TRP A 142 -12.41 3.91 -5.76
N LEU A 143 -13.20 4.81 -6.36
CA LEU A 143 -13.53 4.72 -7.78
C LEU A 143 -12.27 4.69 -8.64
N GLN A 144 -11.28 5.51 -8.30
CA GLN A 144 -9.98 5.53 -8.96
C GLN A 144 -9.29 4.16 -8.90
N SER A 145 -9.25 3.50 -7.74
CA SER A 145 -8.61 2.19 -7.58
C SER A 145 -9.32 1.03 -8.32
N VAL A 146 -10.64 1.11 -8.50
CA VAL A 146 -11.40 0.09 -9.25
C VAL A 146 -11.50 0.39 -10.75
N SER A 147 -11.20 1.62 -11.17
CA SER A 147 -11.29 2.08 -12.57
C SER A 147 -10.06 1.82 -13.43
N PHE A 148 -9.00 1.19 -12.89
CA PHE A 148 -7.81 0.88 -13.67
C PHE A 148 -8.14 0.05 -14.91
N SER A 149 -7.55 0.42 -16.05
CA SER A 149 -7.80 -0.30 -17.29
C SER A 149 -7.36 -1.76 -17.20
N ARG A 150 -8.05 -2.65 -17.91
CA ARG A 150 -7.68 -4.08 -17.94
C ARG A 150 -6.27 -4.30 -18.50
N ALA A 151 -5.82 -3.44 -19.41
CA ALA A 151 -4.47 -3.49 -19.98
C ALA A 151 -3.41 -3.19 -18.91
N VAL A 152 -3.57 -2.11 -18.15
CA VAL A 152 -2.72 -1.73 -17.01
C VAL A 152 -2.65 -2.86 -15.99
N GLN A 153 -3.82 -3.35 -15.56
CA GLN A 153 -3.88 -4.45 -14.61
C GLN A 153 -3.10 -5.66 -15.13
N ARG A 154 -3.35 -6.12 -16.36
CA ARG A 154 -2.68 -7.31 -16.91
C ARG A 154 -1.17 -7.17 -17.06
N ARG A 155 -0.66 -6.01 -17.50
CA ARG A 155 0.78 -5.82 -17.67
C ARG A 155 1.50 -5.77 -16.32
N ASN A 156 0.95 -5.07 -15.35
CA ASN A 156 1.57 -4.94 -14.03
C ASN A 156 1.43 -6.22 -13.20
N ASP A 157 0.32 -6.95 -13.36
CA ASP A 157 0.16 -8.29 -12.78
C ASP A 157 1.26 -9.22 -13.31
N ARG A 158 1.54 -9.18 -14.61
CA ARG A 158 2.61 -9.98 -15.23
C ARG A 158 3.99 -9.55 -14.74
N PHE A 159 4.26 -8.24 -14.68
CA PHE A 159 5.52 -7.71 -14.18
C PHE A 159 5.78 -8.15 -12.74
N LEU A 160 4.76 -8.02 -11.89
CA LEU A 160 4.83 -8.50 -10.51
C LEU A 160 5.09 -10.01 -10.42
N GLU A 161 4.37 -10.81 -11.21
CA GLU A 161 4.57 -12.26 -11.26
C GLU A 161 5.98 -12.65 -11.72
N SER A 162 6.59 -11.93 -12.67
CA SER A 162 7.96 -12.20 -13.12
C SER A 162 9.04 -11.75 -12.15
N SER A 163 8.73 -10.79 -11.29
CA SER A 163 9.71 -10.16 -10.38
C SER A 163 9.77 -10.80 -8.99
N LEU A 164 8.81 -11.66 -8.65
CA LEU A 164 8.73 -12.32 -7.34
C LEU A 164 8.94 -13.84 -7.45
N ASP A 165 9.79 -14.39 -6.57
CA ASP A 165 10.23 -15.79 -6.64
C ASP A 165 9.16 -16.82 -6.22
N SER A 166 8.18 -16.44 -5.40
CA SER A 166 7.12 -17.35 -4.94
C SER A 166 5.93 -16.64 -4.30
N TYR A 167 4.75 -17.26 -4.43
CA TYR A 167 3.53 -16.90 -3.71
C TYR A 167 2.88 -18.15 -3.10
N ILE A 168 2.19 -18.02 -1.96
CA ILE A 168 1.39 -19.12 -1.40
C ILE A 168 0.15 -19.40 -2.28
N PHE A 169 -0.42 -18.35 -2.91
CA PHE A 169 -1.53 -18.46 -3.85
C PHE A 169 -1.18 -17.78 -5.18
N SER A 170 -1.81 -18.20 -6.27
CA SER A 170 -1.67 -17.46 -7.54
C SER A 170 -2.07 -15.99 -7.34
N PHE A 171 -1.35 -15.09 -8.00
CA PHE A 171 -1.60 -13.65 -7.89
C PHE A 171 -3.07 -13.27 -8.17
N LYS A 172 -3.71 -13.93 -9.14
CA LYS A 172 -5.14 -13.77 -9.43
C LYS A 172 -6.05 -14.09 -8.23
N THR A 173 -5.69 -15.11 -7.45
CA THR A 173 -6.43 -15.50 -6.23
C THR A 173 -6.26 -14.45 -5.14
N ASN A 174 -5.02 -14.03 -4.91
CA ASN A 174 -4.66 -12.96 -3.98
C ASN A 174 -5.43 -11.66 -4.26
N LYS A 175 -5.40 -11.20 -5.51
CA LYS A 175 -6.13 -10.02 -5.96
C LYS A 175 -7.65 -10.13 -5.78
N ARG A 176 -8.23 -11.32 -5.95
CA ARG A 176 -9.67 -11.54 -5.71
C ARG A 176 -10.02 -11.41 -4.24
N ILE A 177 -9.22 -12.04 -3.36
CA ILE A 177 -9.42 -11.98 -1.90
C ILE A 177 -9.29 -10.53 -1.42
N TYR A 178 -8.23 -9.84 -1.83
CA TYR A 178 -8.01 -8.43 -1.48
C TYR A 178 -9.19 -7.54 -1.89
N LYS A 179 -9.66 -7.64 -3.14
CA LYS A 179 -10.83 -6.87 -3.60
C LYS A 179 -12.08 -7.14 -2.75
N SER A 180 -12.27 -8.38 -2.31
CA SER A 180 -13.38 -8.72 -1.40
C SER A 180 -13.21 -8.10 -0.02
N LEU A 181 -11.99 -8.07 0.54
CA LEU A 181 -11.71 -7.44 1.84
C LEU A 181 -11.94 -5.92 1.80
N VAL A 182 -11.43 -5.24 0.76
CA VAL A 182 -11.65 -3.79 0.57
C VAL A 182 -13.15 -3.49 0.38
N PHE A 183 -13.87 -4.32 -0.38
CA PHE A 183 -15.30 -4.13 -0.54
C PHE A 183 -16.07 -4.26 0.78
N LEU A 184 -15.69 -5.21 1.63
CA LEU A 184 -16.30 -5.39 2.96
C LEU A 184 -15.97 -4.25 3.92
N SER A 185 -14.76 -3.68 3.88
CA SER A 185 -14.39 -2.54 4.73
C SER A 185 -15.23 -1.30 4.41
N LEU A 186 -15.53 -1.05 3.13
CA LEU A 186 -16.41 0.05 2.68
C LEU A 186 -17.86 -0.07 3.16
N LEU A 187 -18.35 -1.30 3.39
CA LEU A 187 -19.70 -1.53 3.92
C LEU A 187 -19.80 -1.30 5.44
N ASN A 188 -18.69 -1.50 6.16
CA ASN A 188 -18.62 -1.38 7.62
C ASN A 188 -18.37 0.05 8.13
N PHE A 189 -18.25 1.02 7.24
CA PHE A 189 -18.02 2.44 7.54
C PHE A 189 -19.07 3.12 8.43
N ARG A 190 -20.26 2.51 8.59
CA ARG A 190 -21.46 3.23 9.04
C ARG A 190 -21.73 3.28 10.55
N ARG A 191 -20.88 2.73 11.38
CA ARG A 191 -21.00 2.85 12.84
C ARG A 191 -19.61 2.71 13.38
N LYS A 192 -19.04 3.74 14.00
CA LYS A 192 -18.04 3.65 15.09
C LYS A 192 -17.59 5.05 15.50
N LYS A 193 -17.37 5.25 16.80
CA LYS A 193 -17.00 6.53 17.41
C LYS A 193 -15.54 6.83 17.08
N ALA A 194 -15.23 8.06 16.68
CA ALA A 194 -13.84 8.43 16.43
C ALA A 194 -13.04 8.35 17.74
N CYS A 195 -11.91 7.62 17.72
CA CYS A 195 -10.97 7.53 18.85
C CYS A 195 -9.79 8.48 18.69
N VAL A 196 -9.59 9.03 17.49
CA VAL A 196 -8.45 9.87 17.13
C VAL A 196 -8.97 11.12 16.42
N SER A 197 -8.31 12.27 16.61
CA SER A 197 -8.74 13.52 15.98
C SER A 197 -8.52 13.50 14.46
N PRO A 198 -9.40 14.11 13.67
CA PRO A 198 -9.19 14.28 12.23
C PRO A 198 -7.87 14.98 11.91
N ASP A 199 -7.51 16.02 12.68
CA ASP A 199 -6.28 16.80 12.47
C ASP A 199 -5.02 15.94 12.59
N TYR A 200 -5.00 15.01 13.55
CA TYR A 200 -3.88 14.09 13.70
C TYR A 200 -3.79 13.13 12.51
N ILE A 201 -4.92 12.60 12.02
CA ILE A 201 -4.92 11.77 10.81
C ILE A 201 -4.42 12.56 9.58
N HIS A 202 -4.79 13.83 9.46
CA HIS A 202 -4.26 14.71 8.41
C HIS A 202 -2.75 14.91 8.53
N GLU A 203 -2.24 15.16 9.73
CA GLU A 203 -0.80 15.27 9.97
C GLU A 203 -0.06 14.00 9.54
N LEU A 204 -0.61 12.82 9.84
CA LEU A 204 -0.03 11.55 9.42
C LEU A 204 -0.05 11.37 7.90
N HIS A 205 -1.10 11.81 7.21
CA HIS A 205 -1.11 11.81 5.74
C HIS A 205 -0.06 12.74 5.15
N ASP A 206 0.12 13.94 5.72
CA ASP A 206 1.15 14.90 5.30
C ASP A 206 2.56 14.35 5.53
N GLN A 207 2.75 13.65 6.64
CA GLN A 207 3.97 12.92 6.95
C GLN A 207 4.26 11.80 5.93
N SER A 208 3.23 11.06 5.49
CA SER A 208 3.38 10.02 4.45
C SER A 208 3.75 10.65 3.10
N LEU A 209 3.11 11.77 2.74
CA LEU A 209 3.44 12.54 1.55
C LEU A 209 4.89 13.05 1.59
N ALA A 210 5.34 13.58 2.71
CA ALA A 210 6.71 14.07 2.86
C ALA A 210 7.75 12.96 2.62
N ARG A 211 7.51 11.75 3.13
CA ARG A 211 8.39 10.59 2.93
C ARG A 211 8.38 10.09 1.50
N MET A 212 7.22 10.05 0.85
CA MET A 212 7.13 9.76 -0.59
C MET A 212 7.91 10.79 -1.43
N ILE A 213 7.75 12.09 -1.13
CA ILE A 213 8.47 13.16 -1.85
C ILE A 213 9.98 13.04 -1.61
N SER A 214 10.41 12.79 -0.38
CA SER A 214 11.83 12.56 -0.05
C SER A 214 12.39 11.39 -0.86
N LEU A 215 11.67 10.27 -0.91
CA LEU A 215 12.04 9.09 -1.70
C LEU A 215 12.19 9.44 -3.19
N LEU A 216 11.19 10.10 -3.79
CA LEU A 216 11.21 10.43 -5.21
C LEU A 216 12.29 11.46 -5.56
N ARG A 217 12.60 12.38 -4.64
CA ARG A 217 13.60 13.43 -4.84
C ARG A 217 15.03 12.92 -4.69
N GLU A 218 15.29 12.10 -3.70
CA GLU A 218 16.65 11.72 -3.27
C GLU A 218 17.03 10.29 -3.69
N GLY A 219 16.05 9.48 -4.12
CA GLY A 219 16.26 8.08 -4.46
C GLY A 219 16.83 7.31 -3.26
N GLU A 220 17.77 6.41 -3.52
CA GLU A 220 18.45 5.58 -2.50
C GLU A 220 19.17 6.39 -1.40
N LYS A 221 19.42 7.69 -1.62
CA LYS A 221 20.02 8.56 -0.61
C LYS A 221 19.02 9.07 0.43
N SER A 222 17.72 8.89 0.20
CA SER A 222 16.67 9.32 1.12
C SER A 222 16.80 8.61 2.47
N LEU A 223 16.68 9.36 3.56
CA LEU A 223 16.72 8.80 4.91
C LEU A 223 15.56 7.84 5.20
N VAL A 224 14.47 7.90 4.41
CA VAL A 224 13.32 6.99 4.56
C VAL A 224 13.71 5.51 4.42
N PHE A 225 14.80 5.19 3.69
CA PHE A 225 15.30 3.82 3.57
C PHE A 225 15.86 3.26 4.89
N GLN A 226 16.13 4.11 5.88
CA GLN A 226 16.54 3.72 7.24
C GLN A 226 15.34 3.43 8.13
N GLU A 227 14.14 3.86 7.75
CA GLU A 227 12.90 3.55 8.45
C GLU A 227 12.38 2.16 8.04
N ASN A 228 11.65 1.48 8.92
CA ASN A 228 11.14 0.13 8.67
C ASN A 228 9.69 0.17 8.14
N PRO A 229 9.44 -0.18 6.87
CA PRO A 229 8.11 -0.29 6.30
C PRO A 229 7.41 -1.61 6.67
N MET A 230 8.02 -2.48 7.48
CA MET A 230 7.43 -3.73 7.93
C MET A 230 6.84 -3.63 9.34
N ALA A 231 5.68 -4.26 9.49
CA ALA A 231 4.95 -4.53 10.73
C ALA A 231 5.62 -5.47 11.74
N VAL A 232 6.95 -5.63 11.74
CA VAL A 232 7.61 -6.63 12.60
C VAL A 232 8.31 -5.92 13.75
N ARG A 233 7.82 -6.13 14.98
CA ARG A 233 8.61 -5.84 16.19
C ARG A 233 9.85 -6.73 16.16
N HIS A 234 11.03 -6.14 16.16
CA HIS A 234 12.21 -6.85 16.61
C HIS A 234 12.00 -7.16 18.10
N SER A 235 11.65 -8.42 18.39
CA SER A 235 11.59 -8.98 19.73
C SER A 235 13.00 -9.13 20.31
#